data_AF-A0A7I7R1C8-F1
#
_entry.id   AF-A0A7I7R1C8-F1
#
_cell.length_a   1.000
_cell.length_b   1.000
_cell.length_c   1.000
_cell.angle_alpha   90.00
_cell.angle_beta   90.00
_cell.angle_gamma   90.00
#
_symmetry.space_group_name_H-M   'P 1'
#
loop_
_entity.id
_entity.type
_entity.pdbx_description
1 polymer ?
#
loop_
_entity_poly.entity_id
_entity_poly.type
_entity_poly.pdbx_seq_one_letter_code
_entity_poly.pdbx_strand_id
1 'polypeptide(L)' 'MGRPVDGLVRGFRHVGWYWATLLGDNHYRRYLEFRRRAHPGEPVLSEREYWRRRHGADPGARCC' A
#
# COMPACT_ATOMS: atom_id res chain seq x y z
N MET A 1 2.62 -35.77 -8.05
CA MET A 1 1.47 -34.99 -7.57
C MET A 1 1.93 -33.58 -7.22
N GLY A 2 1.83 -32.65 -8.18
CA GLY A 2 2.18 -31.24 -7.99
C GLY A 2 1.30 -30.64 -6.90
N ARG A 3 1.93 -30.08 -5.87
CA ARG A 3 1.30 -29.65 -4.64
C ARG A 3 0.32 -28.50 -4.98
N PRO A 4 -0.93 -28.50 -4.46
CA PRO A 4 -1.97 -27.50 -4.82
C PRO A 4 -1.58 -26.04 -4.52
N VAL A 5 -0.47 -25.83 -3.81
CA VAL A 5 0.18 -24.55 -3.52
C VAL A 5 0.60 -23.79 -4.78
N ASP A 6 0.95 -24.47 -5.88
CA ASP A 6 1.42 -23.80 -7.11
C ASP A 6 0.29 -23.00 -7.79
N GLY A 7 -0.94 -23.54 -7.76
CA GLY A 7 -2.13 -22.86 -8.27
C GLY A 7 -2.53 -21.66 -7.42
N LEU A 8 -2.43 -21.79 -6.10
CA LEU A 8 -2.69 -20.71 -5.15
C LEU A 8 -1.72 -19.54 -5.35
N VAL A 9 -0.41 -19.81 -5.46
CA VAL A 9 0.61 -18.76 -5.69
C VAL A 9 0.35 -18.00 -6.99
N ARG A 10 -0.06 -18.69 -8.06
CA ARG A 10 -0.41 -18.05 -9.33
C ARG A 10 -1.68 -17.20 -9.21
N GLY A 11 -2.69 -17.69 -8.49
CA GLY A 11 -3.93 -16.96 -8.20
C GLY A 11 -3.67 -15.65 -7.42
N PHE A 12 -2.89 -15.73 -6.34
CA PHE A 12 -2.53 -14.54 -5.55
C PHE A 12 -1.73 -13.50 -6.34
N ARG A 13 -0.85 -13.94 -7.25
CA ARG A 13 -0.10 -13.04 -8.14
C ARG A 13 -1.02 -12.30 -9.12
N HIS A 14 -2.05 -12.97 -9.62
CA HIS A 14 -3.03 -12.37 -10.55
C HIS A 14 -3.93 -11.36 -9.84
N VAL A 15 -4.40 -11.71 -8.64
CA VAL A 15 -5.15 -10.80 -7.76
C VAL A 15 -4.30 -9.56 -7.45
N GLY A 16 -3.04 -9.73 -7.05
CA GLY A 16 -2.13 -8.62 -6.79
C GLY A 16 -1.87 -7.71 -8.01
N TRP A 17 -1.74 -8.28 -9.20
CA TRP A 17 -1.60 -7.50 -10.45
C TRP A 17 -2.88 -6.73 -10.80
N TYR A 18 -4.04 -7.37 -10.62
CA TYR A 18 -5.35 -6.76 -10.84
C TYR A 18 -5.54 -5.55 -9.91
N TRP A 19 -5.34 -5.72 -8.59
CA TRP A 19 -5.41 -4.60 -7.62
C TRP A 19 -4.40 -3.48 -7.91
N ALA A 20 -3.16 -3.83 -8.29
CA ALA A 20 -2.14 -2.85 -8.65
C ALA A 20 -2.53 -2.01 -9.89
N THR A 21 -3.21 -2.61 -10.85
CA THR A 21 -3.67 -1.95 -12.08
C THR A 21 -4.95 -1.15 -11.86
N LEU A 22 -5.90 -1.70 -11.10
CA LEU A 22 -7.25 -1.15 -10.98
C LEU A 22 -7.38 0.00 -9.99
N LEU A 23 -6.68 -0.08 -8.86
CA LEU A 23 -6.81 0.96 -7.84
C LEU A 23 -5.64 1.95 -7.87
N GLY A 24 -4.50 1.60 -8.48
CA GLY A 24 -3.27 2.34 -8.20
C GLY A 24 -2.96 2.38 -6.69
N ASP A 25 -3.55 1.47 -5.90
CA ASP A 25 -3.51 1.44 -4.43
C ASP A 25 -2.16 1.04 -3.86
N ASN A 26 -1.12 1.03 -4.70
CA ASN A 26 0.26 0.96 -4.24
C ASN A 26 0.74 2.26 -3.61
N HIS A 27 -0.18 3.06 -3.09
CA HIS A 27 0.09 4.28 -2.34
C HIS A 27 1.06 4.04 -1.19
N TYR A 28 0.89 2.93 -0.45
CA TYR A 28 1.82 2.58 0.62
C TYR A 28 3.20 2.15 0.10
N ARG A 29 3.29 1.31 -0.95
CA ARG A 29 4.59 0.96 -1.56
C ARG A 29 5.32 2.17 -2.13
N ARG A 30 4.59 3.07 -2.80
CA ARG A 30 5.14 4.31 -3.35
C ARG A 30 5.58 5.26 -2.24
N TYR A 31 4.85 5.33 -1.13
CA TYR A 31 5.29 6.02 0.09
C TYR A 31 6.61 5.43 0.62
N LEU A 32 6.74 4.11 0.70
CA LEU A 32 7.97 3.46 1.16
C LEU A 32 9.15 3.68 0.21
N GLU A 33 8.94 3.63 -1.11
CA GLU A 33 9.97 3.96 -2.10
C GLU A 33 10.41 5.42 -2.00
N PHE A 34 9.46 6.35 -1.89
CA PHE A 34 9.75 7.77 -1.68
C PHE A 34 10.50 8.00 -0.37
N ARG A 35 10.02 7.42 0.75
CA ARG A 35 10.65 7.58 2.06
C ARG A 35 12.06 6.99 2.09
N ARG A 36 12.28 5.82 1.46
CA ARG A 36 13.62 5.22 1.34
C ARG A 36 14.60 6.09 0.56
N ARG A 37 14.12 6.83 -0.44
CA ARG A 37 14.95 7.76 -1.24
C ARG A 37 15.16 9.09 -0.54
N ALA A 38 14.12 9.65 0.07
CA ALA A 38 14.14 10.97 0.69
C ALA A 38 14.74 10.97 2.10
N HIS A 39 14.53 9.90 2.88
CA HIS A 39 14.90 9.78 4.28
C HIS A 39 15.41 8.36 4.60
N PRO A 40 16.62 7.99 4.17
CA PRO A 40 17.20 6.69 4.51
C PRO A 40 17.44 6.61 6.03
N GLY A 41 16.82 5.64 6.71
CA GLY A 41 17.03 5.35 8.12
C GLY A 41 15.97 5.89 9.09
N GLU A 42 15.01 6.68 8.61
CA GLU A 42 13.87 7.08 9.44
C GLU A 42 12.82 5.97 9.59
N PRO A 43 12.15 5.87 10.75
CA PRO A 43 11.02 4.97 10.92
C PRO A 43 9.89 5.34 9.96
N VAL A 44 9.52 4.38 9.10
CA VAL A 44 8.36 4.50 8.20
C VAL A 44 7.06 4.34 8.99
N LEU A 45 6.02 5.07 8.59
CA LEU A 45 4.68 4.85 9.12
C LEU A 45 4.24 3.42 8.80
N SER A 46 3.59 2.75 9.76
CA SER A 46 2.90 1.48 9.46
C SER A 46 1.74 1.73 8.49
N GLU A 47 1.34 0.70 7.73
CA GLU A 47 0.28 0.82 6.72
C GLU A 47 -1.03 1.37 7.31
N ARG A 48 -1.39 0.90 8.51
CA ARG A 48 -2.56 1.39 9.25
C ARG A 48 -2.45 2.87 9.61
N GLU A 49 -1.26 3.31 10.04
CA GLU A 49 -1.02 4.72 10.38
C GLU A 49 -1.02 5.62 9.13
N TYR A 50 -0.47 5.11 8.02
CA TYR A 50 -0.49 5.78 6.73
C TYR A 50 -1.92 6.05 6.27
N TRP A 51 -2.78 5.02 6.29
CA TRP A 51 -4.18 5.17 5.89
C TRP A 51 -4.97 6.02 6.90
N ARG A 52 -4.72 5.86 8.21
CA ARG A 52 -5.33 6.73 9.23
C ARG A 52 -4.97 8.19 9.02
N ARG A 53 -3.72 8.52 8.69
CA ARG A 53 -3.32 9.91 8.42
C ARG A 53 -3.92 10.43 7.12
N ARG A 54 -4.01 9.58 6.10
CA ARG A 54 -4.53 9.94 4.77
C ARG A 54 -6.05 10.18 4.78
N HIS A 55 -6.80 9.35 5.49
CA HIS A 55 -8.26 9.43 5.57
C HIS A 55 -8.78 10.11 6.84
N GLY A 56 -7.95 10.23 7.87
CA GLY A 56 -8.24 10.99 9.09
C GLY A 56 -7.86 12.46 8.99
N ALA A 57 -7.47 12.94 7.80
CA ALA A 57 -7.49 14.36 7.50
C ALA A 57 -8.96 14.77 7.39
N ASP A 58 -9.51 15.21 8.52
CA ASP A 58 -10.86 15.75 8.61
C ASP A 58 -11.04 16.84 7.53
N PRO A 59 -11.97 16.68 6.56
CA PRO A 59 -12.22 17.70 5.54
C PRO A 59 -12.87 18.97 6.13
N GLY A 60 -13.14 18.99 7.44
CA GLY A 60 -13.79 20.04 8.20
C GLY A 60 -12.86 21.11 8.77
N ALA A 61 -11.58 21.16 8.39
CA ALA A 61 -10.79 22.39 8.50
C ALA A 61 -11.23 23.43 7.44
N ARG A 62 -12.55 23.63 7.31
CA ARG A 62 -13.11 24.81 6.67
C ARG A 62 -12.84 25.94 7.65
N CYS A 63 -11.88 26.81 7.33
CA CYS A 63 -11.78 28.10 8.01
C CYS A 63 -13.18 28.72 8.04
N CYS A 64 -13.68 28.90 9.24
CA CYS A 64 -14.62 29.95 9.59
C CYS A 64 -13.99 31.32 9.31
#